data_AF-A0A382PAY3-F1
#
_entry.id   AF-A0A382PAY3-F1
#
_cell.length_a   1.000
_cell.length_b   1.000
_cell.length_c   1.000
_cell.angle_alpha   90.00
_cell.angle_beta   90.00
_cell.angle_gamma   90.00
#
_symmetry.space_group_name_H-M   'P 1'
#
loop_
_entity.id
_entity.type
_entity.pdbx_description
1 polymer ?
#
loop_
_entity_poly.entity_id
_entity_poly.type
_entity_poly.pdbx_seq_one_letter_code
_entity_poly.pdbx_strand_id
1 'polypeptide(L)'
;MRGLFRSFFTVSFYTVLSRILGFVRDIFIAKYLGSTVTADAFFVAFRLPNFFRRVLAEGAYSAALIPVFSGVVIDSKDDNEAADFVENTMSLLLFVTVSLTIIFYFGMPYIIQVLAPGFSANKEAFDLAVHFGKIIFPYLIFISLVAHFTSIINVHGKFAAGAFVPAILNISFILSLFILTPQLPSAGHALAYGVLIGGLFQFIIMYRAVLTFYRPRIRLPQLNERMKKFFRLFIPGIIGSGVIQLNIIVGTIIAS
;
A
#
# COMPACT_ATOMS: atom_id res chain seq x y z
N MET A 1 -17.62 -21.27 -17.33
CA MET A 1 -17.10 -20.20 -18.23
C MET A 1 -17.75 -18.83 -18.02
N ARG A 2 -19.10 -18.69 -18.01
CA ARG A 2 -19.76 -17.36 -17.85
C ARG A 2 -19.31 -16.54 -16.63
N GLY A 3 -19.06 -17.17 -15.47
CA GLY A 3 -18.55 -16.48 -14.26
C GLY A 3 -17.10 -15.98 -14.36
N LEU A 4 -16.24 -16.70 -15.08
CA LEU A 4 -14.85 -16.29 -15.37
C LEU A 4 -14.83 -15.08 -16.30
N PHE A 5 -15.61 -15.11 -17.39
CA PHE A 5 -15.73 -13.97 -18.31
C PHE A 5 -16.24 -12.72 -17.60
N ARG A 6 -17.30 -12.83 -16.78
CA ARG A 6 -17.83 -11.70 -16.01
C ARG A 6 -16.76 -11.11 -15.08
N SER A 7 -16.06 -11.94 -14.32
CA SER A 7 -15.02 -11.50 -13.39
C SER A 7 -13.85 -10.83 -14.12
N PHE A 8 -13.42 -11.42 -15.25
CA PHE A 8 -12.39 -10.86 -16.12
C PHE A 8 -12.76 -9.46 -16.63
N PHE A 9 -13.97 -9.30 -17.19
CA PHE A 9 -14.43 -8.00 -17.69
C PHE A 9 -14.56 -6.97 -16.57
N THR A 10 -15.07 -7.36 -15.40
CA THR A 10 -15.19 -6.45 -14.25
C THR A 10 -13.83 -5.98 -13.75
N VAL A 11 -12.86 -6.88 -13.57
CA VAL A 11 -11.49 -6.51 -13.14
C VAL A 11 -10.81 -5.63 -14.19
N SER A 12 -10.99 -5.95 -15.48
CA SER A 12 -10.41 -5.18 -16.58
C SER A 12 -10.97 -3.76 -16.62
N PHE A 13 -12.30 -3.62 -16.47
CA PHE A 13 -12.96 -2.32 -16.39
C PHE A 13 -12.44 -1.47 -15.24
N TYR A 14 -12.36 -2.02 -14.02
CA TYR A 14 -11.83 -1.27 -12.88
C TYR A 14 -10.35 -0.92 -13.03
N THR A 15 -9.56 -1.78 -13.68
CA THR A 15 -8.16 -1.49 -13.97
C THR A 15 -8.02 -0.32 -14.93
N VAL A 16 -8.78 -0.31 -16.03
CA VAL A 16 -8.78 0.81 -17.00
C VAL A 16 -9.28 2.09 -16.34
N LEU A 17 -10.37 2.02 -15.58
CA LEU A 17 -10.91 3.17 -14.85
C LEU A 17 -9.86 3.76 -13.89
N SER A 18 -9.15 2.90 -13.16
CA SER A 18 -8.09 3.35 -12.26
C SER A 18 -6.93 4.03 -13.00
N ARG A 19 -6.56 3.54 -14.19
CA ARG A 19 -5.53 4.17 -15.04
C ARG A 19 -5.97 5.54 -15.54
N ILE A 20 -7.22 5.69 -15.97
CA ILE A 20 -7.79 6.99 -16.37
C ILE A 20 -7.77 7.95 -15.18
N LEU A 21 -8.22 7.52 -14.00
CA LEU A 21 -8.16 8.33 -12.78
C LEU A 21 -6.73 8.68 -12.37
N GLY A 22 -5.78 7.78 -12.58
CA GLY A 22 -4.36 8.03 -12.35
C GLY A 22 -3.82 9.11 -13.28
N PHE A 23 -4.18 9.07 -14.56
CA PHE A 23 -3.83 10.11 -15.52
C PHE A 23 -4.43 11.47 -15.15
N VAL A 24 -5.71 11.50 -14.77
CA VAL A 24 -6.37 12.72 -14.28
C VAL A 24 -5.67 13.24 -13.03
N ARG A 25 -5.36 12.38 -12.06
CA ARG A 25 -4.59 12.74 -10.86
C ARG A 25 -3.28 13.42 -11.25
N ASP A 26 -2.53 12.88 -12.21
CA ASP A 26 -1.23 13.42 -12.61
C ASP A 26 -1.37 14.82 -13.24
N ILE A 27 -2.42 15.07 -14.04
CA ILE A 27 -2.74 16.42 -14.53
C ILE A 27 -2.99 17.39 -13.38
N PHE A 28 -3.75 16.98 -12.36
CA PHE A 28 -4.04 17.82 -11.21
C PHE A 28 -2.79 18.06 -10.35
N ILE A 29 -1.96 17.04 -10.12
CA ILE A 29 -0.70 17.20 -9.41
C ILE A 29 0.19 18.20 -10.17
N ALA A 30 0.35 18.06 -11.47
CA ALA A 30 1.13 18.99 -12.29
C ALA A 30 0.57 20.42 -12.23
N LYS A 31 -0.75 20.59 -12.27
CA LYS A 31 -1.42 21.90 -12.18
C LYS A 31 -1.19 22.59 -10.83
N TYR A 32 -1.27 21.84 -9.73
CA TYR A 32 -1.24 22.40 -8.37
C TYR A 32 0.17 22.56 -7.80
N LEU A 33 1.08 21.64 -8.13
CA LEU A 33 2.45 21.63 -7.60
C LEU A 33 3.48 22.19 -8.58
N GLY A 34 3.27 22.02 -9.89
CA GLY A 34 4.26 22.34 -10.90
C GLY A 34 5.60 21.64 -10.64
N SER A 35 6.68 22.26 -11.11
CA SER A 35 8.06 21.87 -10.80
C SER A 35 8.60 22.75 -9.67
N THR A 36 8.28 22.41 -8.43
CA THR A 36 8.65 23.18 -7.24
C THR A 36 9.37 22.30 -6.21
N VAL A 37 10.11 22.94 -5.28
CA VAL A 37 10.76 22.26 -4.15
C VAL A 37 9.78 21.41 -3.34
N THR A 38 8.53 21.89 -3.19
CA THR A 38 7.46 21.15 -2.51
C THR A 38 7.06 19.88 -3.29
N ALA A 39 7.02 19.95 -4.63
CA ALA A 39 6.73 18.80 -5.48
C ALA A 39 7.80 17.71 -5.34
N ASP A 40 9.08 18.11 -5.43
CA ASP A 40 10.21 17.19 -5.31
C ASP A 40 10.23 16.53 -3.93
N ALA A 41 10.04 17.32 -2.87
CA ALA A 41 9.92 16.82 -1.51
C ALA A 41 8.79 15.82 -1.33
N PHE A 42 7.60 16.10 -1.88
CA PHE A 42 6.46 15.19 -1.83
C PHE A 42 6.76 13.88 -2.58
N PHE A 43 7.29 13.95 -3.79
CA PHE A 43 7.56 12.75 -4.59
C PHE A 43 8.65 11.89 -3.97
N VAL A 44 9.72 12.48 -3.43
CA VAL A 44 10.75 11.75 -2.67
C VAL A 44 10.12 11.05 -1.45
N ALA A 45 9.34 11.78 -0.66
CA ALA A 45 8.66 11.21 0.50
C ALA A 45 7.69 10.08 0.12
N PHE A 46 6.92 10.25 -0.97
CA PHE A 46 5.93 9.28 -1.43
C PHE A 46 6.55 8.00 -2.01
N ARG A 47 7.82 8.02 -2.44
CA ARG A 47 8.53 6.81 -2.89
C ARG A 47 8.61 5.75 -1.81
N LEU A 48 8.78 6.14 -0.55
CA LEU A 48 8.89 5.21 0.57
C LEU A 48 7.67 4.28 0.69
N PRO A 49 6.45 4.80 0.95
CA PRO A 49 5.26 3.95 1.02
C PRO A 49 4.96 3.27 -0.31
N ASN A 50 5.28 3.90 -1.44
CA ASN A 50 5.03 3.28 -2.74
C ASN A 50 5.97 2.09 -3.00
N PHE A 51 7.23 2.13 -2.57
CA PHE A 51 8.15 0.99 -2.58
C PHE A 51 7.53 -0.20 -1.85
N PHE A 52 7.13 0.00 -0.59
CA PHE A 52 6.53 -1.06 0.21
C PHE A 52 5.19 -1.54 -0.37
N ARG A 53 4.37 -0.65 -0.92
CA ARG A 53 3.15 -1.02 -1.64
C ARG A 53 3.46 -1.95 -2.81
N ARG A 54 4.49 -1.69 -3.59
CA ARG A 54 4.86 -2.54 -4.74
C ARG A 54 5.45 -3.88 -4.29
N VAL A 55 6.27 -3.89 -3.24
CA VAL A 55 6.86 -5.11 -2.68
C VAL A 55 5.80 -6.00 -2.02
N LEU A 56 4.99 -5.41 -1.15
CA LEU A 56 3.98 -6.12 -0.35
C LEU A 56 2.70 -6.35 -1.17
N ALA A 57 2.05 -5.30 -1.66
CA ALA A 57 0.70 -5.40 -2.23
C ALA A 57 0.64 -5.92 -3.67
N GLU A 58 1.61 -5.57 -4.53
CA GLU A 58 1.54 -5.87 -5.97
C GLU A 58 2.12 -7.22 -6.39
N GLY A 59 2.71 -8.02 -5.48
CA GLY A 59 3.31 -9.28 -5.91
C GLY A 59 3.57 -10.31 -4.83
N ALA A 60 4.55 -10.05 -3.96
CA ALA A 60 5.09 -11.09 -3.09
C ALA A 60 4.08 -11.59 -2.05
N TYR A 61 3.34 -10.67 -1.41
CA TYR A 61 2.42 -11.03 -0.34
C TYR A 61 1.25 -11.85 -0.88
N SER A 62 0.55 -11.34 -1.90
CA SER A 62 -0.60 -12.01 -2.50
C SER A 62 -0.21 -13.36 -3.12
N ALA A 63 0.93 -13.44 -3.80
CA ALA A 63 1.43 -14.69 -4.40
C ALA A 63 1.76 -15.77 -3.35
N ALA A 64 2.19 -15.37 -2.15
CA ALA A 64 2.47 -16.30 -1.05
C ALA A 64 1.21 -16.64 -0.23
N LEU A 65 0.37 -15.64 0.05
CA LEU A 65 -0.79 -15.79 0.93
C LEU A 65 -1.90 -16.59 0.27
N ILE A 66 -2.24 -16.29 -0.98
CA ILE A 66 -3.35 -16.93 -1.70
C ILE A 66 -3.23 -18.47 -1.71
N PRO A 67 -2.12 -19.10 -2.15
CA PRO A 67 -2.04 -20.56 -2.19
C PRO A 67 -2.10 -21.20 -0.80
N VAL A 68 -1.48 -20.59 0.21
CA VAL A 68 -1.52 -21.10 1.59
C VAL A 68 -2.93 -21.00 2.14
N PHE A 69 -3.59 -19.86 1.95
CA PHE A 69 -4.93 -19.64 2.45
C PHE A 69 -5.98 -20.47 1.72
N SER A 70 -5.87 -20.62 0.39
CA SER A 70 -6.72 -21.55 -0.37
C SER A 70 -6.58 -22.98 0.14
N GLY A 71 -5.36 -23.44 0.43
CA GLY A 71 -5.15 -24.74 1.06
C GLY A 71 -5.84 -24.84 2.42
N VAL A 72 -5.72 -23.81 3.26
CA VAL A 72 -6.43 -23.75 4.55
C VAL A 72 -7.95 -23.87 4.37
N VAL A 73 -8.55 -23.13 3.43
CA VAL A 73 -10.00 -23.14 3.16
C VAL A 73 -10.47 -24.48 2.60
N ILE A 74 -9.64 -25.17 1.81
CA ILE A 74 -9.97 -26.48 1.23
C ILE A 74 -9.84 -27.60 2.27
N ASP A 75 -8.78 -27.56 3.08
CA ASP A 75 -8.45 -28.61 4.06
C ASP A 75 -9.24 -28.48 5.36
N SER A 76 -9.76 -27.29 5.66
CA SER A 76 -10.49 -27.01 6.90
C SER A 76 -11.79 -27.80 6.97
N LYS A 77 -11.94 -28.58 8.05
CA LYS A 77 -13.21 -29.26 8.38
C LYS A 77 -14.23 -28.33 9.05
N ASP A 78 -13.80 -27.15 9.49
CA ASP A 78 -14.59 -26.11 10.15
C ASP A 78 -14.02 -24.70 9.83
N ASP A 79 -14.88 -23.70 9.72
CA ASP A 79 -14.58 -22.30 9.37
C ASP A 79 -13.61 -21.62 10.36
N ASN A 80 -13.52 -22.14 11.59
CA ASN A 80 -12.66 -21.62 12.65
C ASN A 80 -11.18 -21.62 12.28
N GLU A 81 -10.71 -22.64 11.58
CA GLU A 81 -9.29 -22.77 11.20
C GLU A 81 -8.85 -21.72 10.15
N ALA A 82 -9.76 -21.36 9.24
CA ALA A 82 -9.53 -20.32 8.26
C ALA A 82 -9.56 -18.94 8.92
N ALA A 83 -10.50 -18.70 9.82
CA ALA A 83 -10.58 -17.47 10.61
C ALA A 83 -9.31 -17.26 11.45
N ASP A 84 -8.82 -18.29 12.13
CA ASP A 84 -7.60 -18.23 12.94
C ASP A 84 -6.36 -17.91 12.09
N PHE A 85 -6.27 -18.45 10.87
CA PHE A 85 -5.17 -18.11 9.96
C PHE A 85 -5.22 -16.65 9.53
N VAL A 86 -6.41 -16.13 9.15
CA VAL A 86 -6.60 -14.72 8.79
C VAL A 86 -6.22 -13.80 9.95
N GLU A 87 -6.69 -14.09 11.15
CA GLU A 87 -6.42 -13.27 12.33
C GLU A 87 -4.95 -13.28 12.72
N ASN A 88 -4.30 -14.44 12.67
CA ASN A 88 -2.89 -14.57 13.01
C ASN A 88 -2.00 -13.85 11.99
N THR A 89 -2.26 -14.02 10.69
CA THR A 89 -1.51 -13.33 9.62
C THR A 89 -1.74 -11.83 9.61
N MET A 90 -2.99 -11.38 9.82
CA MET A 90 -3.33 -9.96 9.98
C MET A 90 -2.62 -9.36 11.19
N SER A 91 -2.65 -10.03 12.35
CA SER A 91 -2.05 -9.52 13.58
C SER A 91 -0.53 -9.40 13.48
N LEU A 92 0.12 -10.39 12.86
CA LEU A 92 1.55 -10.32 12.59
C LEU A 92 1.89 -9.18 11.63
N LEU A 93 1.12 -9.03 10.55
CA LEU A 93 1.31 -7.95 9.59
C LEU A 93 1.13 -6.57 10.23
N LEU A 94 0.10 -6.42 11.06
CA LEU A 94 -0.14 -5.19 11.82
C LEU A 94 1.03 -4.90 12.77
N PHE A 95 1.49 -5.89 13.53
CA PHE A 95 2.63 -5.74 14.44
C PHE A 95 3.90 -5.29 13.69
N VAL A 96 4.23 -5.95 12.59
CA VAL A 96 5.41 -5.63 11.77
C VAL A 96 5.29 -4.24 11.16
N THR A 97 4.15 -3.91 10.56
CA THR A 97 3.97 -2.62 9.87
C THR A 97 3.93 -1.45 10.85
N VAL A 98 3.29 -1.60 12.02
CA VAL A 98 3.33 -0.57 13.08
C VAL A 98 4.75 -0.38 13.59
N SER A 99 5.49 -1.46 13.84
CA SER A 99 6.89 -1.39 14.28
C SER A 99 7.76 -0.68 13.25
N LEU A 100 7.63 -1.04 11.97
CA LEU A 100 8.33 -0.37 10.88
C LEU A 100 7.92 1.11 10.76
N THR A 101 6.63 1.43 10.91
CA THR A 101 6.16 2.83 10.88
C THR A 101 6.82 3.66 11.98
N ILE A 102 6.92 3.15 13.20
CA ILE A 102 7.59 3.83 14.31
C ILE A 102 9.08 4.03 14.00
N ILE A 103 9.78 2.97 13.56
CA ILE A 103 11.20 3.03 13.22
C ILE A 103 11.47 4.08 12.15
N PHE A 104 10.70 4.07 11.05
CA PHE A 104 10.86 5.02 9.96
C PHE A 104 10.45 6.43 10.35
N TYR A 105 9.44 6.60 11.20
CA TYR A 105 9.04 7.93 11.67
C TYR A 105 10.19 8.65 12.37
N PHE A 106 10.88 7.97 13.28
CA PHE A 106 12.04 8.53 13.98
C PHE A 106 13.30 8.57 13.10
N GLY A 107 13.48 7.57 12.23
CA GLY A 107 14.61 7.47 11.29
C GLY A 107 14.48 8.33 10.03
N MET A 108 13.35 9.02 9.83
CA MET A 108 13.03 9.70 8.57
C MET A 108 14.12 10.65 8.05
N PRO A 109 14.79 11.47 8.89
CA PRO A 109 15.89 12.31 8.43
C PRO A 109 17.00 11.53 7.71
N TYR A 110 17.46 10.43 8.31
CA TYR A 110 18.51 9.58 7.74
C TYR A 110 18.04 8.88 6.46
N ILE A 111 16.78 8.46 6.44
CA ILE A 111 16.19 7.80 5.27
C ILE A 111 16.13 8.78 4.08
N ILE A 112 15.71 10.02 4.31
CA ILE A 112 15.67 11.04 3.25
C ILE A 112 17.08 11.40 2.78
N GLN A 113 18.09 11.45 3.66
CA GLN A 113 19.48 11.67 3.24
C GLN A 113 19.97 10.60 2.26
N VAL A 114 19.59 9.33 2.48
CA VAL A 114 19.96 8.23 1.59
C VAL A 114 19.17 8.26 0.27
N LEU A 115 17.87 8.57 0.35
CA LEU A 115 16.98 8.55 -0.83
C LEU A 115 17.14 9.76 -1.75
N ALA A 116 17.53 10.90 -1.20
CA ALA A 116 17.70 12.15 -1.94
C ALA A 116 18.93 12.90 -1.39
N PRO A 117 20.15 12.38 -1.62
CA PRO A 117 21.38 13.01 -1.10
C PRO A 117 21.54 14.46 -1.58
N GLY A 118 21.04 14.79 -2.78
CA GLY A 118 21.03 16.16 -3.31
C GLY A 118 20.21 17.17 -2.48
N PHE A 119 19.26 16.72 -1.66
CA PHE A 119 18.53 17.62 -0.75
C PHE A 119 19.39 18.10 0.41
N SER A 120 20.52 17.46 0.71
CA SER A 120 21.43 17.91 1.77
C SER A 120 21.97 19.33 1.52
N ALA A 121 22.04 19.75 0.26
CA ALA A 121 22.42 21.11 -0.13
C ALA A 121 21.24 22.11 -0.10
N ASN A 122 20.00 21.62 -0.07
CA ASN A 122 18.78 22.43 -0.02
C ASN A 122 17.97 22.07 1.25
N LYS A 123 18.21 22.85 2.31
CA LYS A 123 17.58 22.63 3.62
C LYS A 123 16.05 22.62 3.57
N GLU A 124 15.44 23.49 2.77
CA GLU A 124 13.97 23.55 2.63
C GLU A 124 13.42 22.26 2.02
N ALA A 125 14.03 21.77 0.93
CA ALA A 125 13.65 20.51 0.30
C ALA A 125 13.76 19.33 1.27
N PHE A 126 14.86 19.28 2.02
CA PHE A 126 15.12 18.25 3.02
C PHE A 126 14.06 18.25 4.14
N ASP A 127 13.82 19.40 4.75
CA ASP A 127 12.89 19.53 5.88
C ASP A 127 11.45 19.19 5.45
N LEU A 128 11.03 19.63 4.25
CA LEU A 128 9.73 19.25 3.67
C LEU A 128 9.64 17.75 3.38
N ALA A 129 10.68 17.14 2.80
CA ALA A 129 10.68 15.72 2.49
C ALA A 129 10.62 14.85 3.76
N VAL A 130 11.33 15.25 4.81
CA VAL A 130 11.25 14.61 6.13
C VAL A 130 9.84 14.77 6.72
N HIS A 131 9.28 15.98 6.65
CA HIS A 131 7.94 16.26 7.16
C HIS A 131 6.86 15.43 6.44
N PHE A 132 6.85 15.46 5.10
CA PHE A 132 5.95 14.64 4.29
C PHE A 132 6.20 13.15 4.50
N GLY A 133 7.44 12.71 4.59
CA GLY A 133 7.78 11.32 4.89
C GLY A 133 7.11 10.85 6.17
N LYS A 134 7.20 11.63 7.25
CA LYS A 134 6.55 11.33 8.54
C LYS A 134 5.03 11.28 8.45
N ILE A 135 4.41 12.17 7.66
CA ILE A 135 2.95 12.16 7.44
C ILE A 135 2.53 10.95 6.63
N ILE A 136 3.22 10.65 5.52
CA ILE A 136 2.76 9.66 4.55
C ILE A 136 3.08 8.24 5.03
N PHE A 137 4.20 8.01 5.72
CA PHE A 137 4.68 6.66 6.02
C PHE A 137 3.69 5.75 6.80
N PRO A 138 2.85 6.24 7.73
CA PRO A 138 1.76 5.43 8.33
C PRO A 138 0.80 4.78 7.32
N TYR A 139 0.72 5.28 6.08
CA TYR A 139 0.02 4.62 4.97
C TYR A 139 0.45 3.15 4.78
N LEU A 140 1.69 2.80 5.13
CA LEU A 140 2.22 1.43 5.10
C LEU A 140 1.29 0.43 5.81
N ILE A 141 0.74 0.82 6.95
CA ILE A 141 -0.15 -0.03 7.75
C ILE A 141 -1.42 -0.33 6.94
N PHE A 142 -2.06 0.72 6.42
CA PHE A 142 -3.30 0.59 5.66
C PHE A 142 -3.11 -0.24 4.39
N ILE A 143 -2.10 0.07 3.59
CA ILE A 143 -1.91 -0.60 2.30
C ILE A 143 -1.52 -2.07 2.46
N SER A 144 -0.80 -2.41 3.53
CA SER A 144 -0.47 -3.80 3.85
C SER A 144 -1.72 -4.58 4.26
N LEU A 145 -2.57 -4.01 5.11
CA LEU A 145 -3.84 -4.64 5.49
C LEU A 145 -4.80 -4.75 4.30
N VAL A 146 -4.83 -3.76 3.42
CA VAL A 146 -5.57 -3.79 2.16
C VAL A 146 -5.11 -4.95 1.29
N ALA A 147 -3.80 -5.13 1.09
CA ALA A 147 -3.26 -6.26 0.33
C ALA A 147 -3.64 -7.61 0.95
N HIS A 148 -3.58 -7.69 2.28
CA HIS A 148 -3.99 -8.87 3.04
C HIS A 148 -5.47 -9.20 2.78
N PHE A 149 -6.37 -8.24 3.00
CA PHE A 149 -7.80 -8.42 2.79
C PHE A 149 -8.16 -8.67 1.31
N THR A 150 -7.46 -8.04 0.37
CA THR A 150 -7.64 -8.34 -1.06
C THR A 150 -7.32 -9.80 -1.35
N SER A 151 -6.25 -10.35 -0.77
CA SER A 151 -5.89 -11.75 -0.94
C SER A 151 -6.94 -12.70 -0.38
N ILE A 152 -7.48 -12.42 0.82
CA ILE A 152 -8.56 -13.20 1.44
C ILE A 152 -9.81 -13.20 0.55
N ILE A 153 -10.24 -12.03 0.10
CA ILE A 153 -11.43 -11.87 -0.75
C ILE A 153 -11.26 -12.51 -2.13
N ASN A 154 -10.04 -12.49 -2.67
CA ASN A 154 -9.71 -13.15 -3.95
C ASN A 154 -9.83 -14.67 -3.85
N VAL A 155 -9.44 -15.27 -2.73
CA VAL A 155 -9.66 -16.72 -2.49
C VAL A 155 -11.15 -17.06 -2.52
N HIS A 156 -12.01 -16.15 -2.09
CA HIS A 156 -13.48 -16.26 -2.17
C HIS A 156 -14.09 -15.81 -3.51
N GLY A 157 -13.27 -15.61 -4.55
CA GLY A 157 -13.74 -15.30 -5.90
C GLY A 157 -14.27 -13.87 -6.10
N LYS A 158 -14.02 -12.95 -5.16
CA LYS A 158 -14.54 -11.57 -5.16
C LYS A 158 -13.48 -10.56 -5.65
N PHE A 159 -12.94 -10.79 -6.85
CA PHE A 159 -11.81 -10.03 -7.41
C PHE A 159 -12.05 -8.53 -7.65
N ALA A 160 -13.31 -8.13 -7.85
CA ALA A 160 -13.69 -6.76 -8.17
C ALA A 160 -13.32 -5.75 -7.08
N ALA A 161 -13.47 -6.13 -5.79
CA ALA A 161 -13.17 -5.26 -4.67
C ALA A 161 -11.70 -4.85 -4.64
N GLY A 162 -10.79 -5.81 -4.85
CA GLY A 162 -9.35 -5.56 -4.96
C GLY A 162 -8.98 -4.71 -6.17
N ALA A 163 -9.63 -4.94 -7.33
CA ALA A 163 -9.34 -4.20 -8.56
C ALA A 163 -9.69 -2.70 -8.46
N PHE A 164 -10.67 -2.33 -7.62
CA PHE A 164 -11.06 -0.93 -7.44
C PHE A 164 -10.18 -0.17 -6.44
N VAL A 165 -9.41 -0.86 -5.58
CA VAL A 165 -8.57 -0.25 -4.54
C VAL A 165 -7.69 0.90 -5.07
N PRO A 166 -6.97 0.78 -6.20
CA PRO A 166 -6.08 1.85 -6.66
C PRO A 166 -6.85 3.11 -7.12
N ALA A 167 -8.09 2.95 -7.58
CA ALA A 167 -8.96 4.10 -7.92
C ALA A 167 -9.27 4.96 -6.69
N ILE A 168 -9.47 4.36 -5.51
CA ILE A 168 -9.76 5.08 -4.26
C ILE A 168 -8.61 6.04 -3.91
N LEU A 169 -7.36 5.61 -4.04
CA LEU A 169 -6.21 6.46 -3.77
C LEU A 169 -6.12 7.63 -4.77
N ASN A 170 -6.37 7.36 -6.07
CA ASN A 170 -6.39 8.41 -7.08
C ASN A 170 -7.50 9.45 -6.82
N ILE A 171 -8.69 8.99 -6.44
CA ILE A 171 -9.80 9.87 -6.04
C ILE A 171 -9.39 10.70 -4.83
N SER A 172 -8.79 10.07 -3.81
CA SER A 172 -8.32 10.76 -2.61
C SER A 172 -7.32 11.88 -2.94
N PHE A 173 -6.37 11.62 -3.83
CA PHE A 173 -5.42 12.64 -4.28
C PHE A 173 -6.09 13.82 -4.99
N ILE A 174 -7.03 13.55 -5.91
CA ILE A 174 -7.74 14.59 -6.64
C ILE A 174 -8.57 15.44 -5.65
N LEU A 175 -9.31 14.79 -4.75
CA LEU A 175 -10.12 15.48 -3.75
C LEU A 175 -9.27 16.26 -2.76
N SER A 176 -8.14 15.71 -2.31
CA SER A 176 -7.25 16.41 -1.38
C SER A 176 -6.67 17.67 -2.01
N LEU A 177 -6.25 17.62 -3.28
CA LEU A 177 -5.78 18.80 -4.00
C LEU A 177 -6.86 19.88 -4.11
N PHE A 178 -8.10 19.49 -4.38
CA PHE A 178 -9.20 20.44 -4.54
C PHE A 178 -9.65 21.04 -3.20
N ILE A 179 -9.79 20.21 -2.16
CA ILE A 179 -10.42 20.58 -0.89
C ILE A 179 -9.41 21.10 0.13
N LEU A 180 -8.25 20.44 0.27
CA LEU A 180 -7.30 20.69 1.35
C LEU A 180 -6.23 21.73 0.98
N THR A 181 -5.89 21.90 -0.30
CA THR A 181 -4.88 22.89 -0.71
C THR A 181 -5.18 24.30 -0.20
N PRO A 182 -6.43 24.82 -0.26
CA PRO A 182 -6.74 26.15 0.26
C PRO A 182 -6.62 26.28 1.79
N GLN A 183 -6.58 25.15 2.51
CA GLN A 183 -6.62 25.09 3.97
C GLN A 183 -5.25 24.78 4.59
N LEU A 184 -4.27 24.42 3.75
CA LEU A 184 -2.96 23.93 4.19
C LEU A 184 -1.84 24.78 3.60
N PRO A 185 -0.63 24.74 4.19
CA PRO A 185 0.49 25.58 3.74
C PRO A 185 0.89 25.38 2.28
N SER A 186 0.68 24.19 1.73
CA SER A 186 0.96 23.91 0.32
C SER A 186 0.16 22.71 -0.21
N ALA A 187 0.09 22.59 -1.53
CA ALA A 187 -0.48 21.42 -2.20
C ALA A 187 0.27 20.11 -1.84
N GLY A 188 1.54 20.18 -1.45
CA GLY A 188 2.30 19.02 -0.97
C GLY A 188 1.76 18.49 0.36
N HIS A 189 1.36 19.37 1.28
CA HIS A 189 0.68 18.98 2.52
C HIS A 189 -0.67 18.33 2.20
N ALA A 190 -1.44 18.93 1.29
CA ALA A 190 -2.71 18.39 0.85
C ALA A 190 -2.57 16.97 0.30
N LEU A 191 -1.60 16.71 -0.58
CA LEU A 191 -1.32 15.35 -1.06
C LEU A 191 -0.85 14.41 0.03
N ALA A 192 0.02 14.86 0.95
CA ALA A 192 0.53 14.01 2.03
C ALA A 192 -0.62 13.46 2.91
N TYR A 193 -1.57 14.33 3.29
CA TYR A 193 -2.79 13.90 3.96
C TYR A 193 -3.71 13.09 3.02
N GLY A 194 -3.78 13.45 1.74
CA GLY A 194 -4.53 12.71 0.73
C GLY A 194 -4.10 11.24 0.62
N VAL A 195 -2.81 10.93 0.78
CA VAL A 195 -2.33 9.53 0.83
C VAL A 195 -2.89 8.81 2.05
N LEU A 196 -2.79 9.40 3.25
CA LEU A 196 -3.30 8.79 4.47
C LEU A 196 -4.81 8.57 4.42
N ILE A 197 -5.56 9.59 4.00
CA ILE A 197 -7.01 9.53 3.84
C ILE A 197 -7.39 8.45 2.83
N GLY A 198 -6.67 8.38 1.71
CA GLY A 198 -6.88 7.36 0.69
C GLY A 198 -6.64 5.96 1.22
N GLY A 199 -5.53 5.75 1.94
CA GLY A 199 -5.21 4.48 2.61
C GLY A 199 -6.28 4.09 3.62
N LEU A 200 -6.76 5.03 4.43
CA LEU A 200 -7.82 4.78 5.39
C LEU A 200 -9.12 4.33 4.70
N PHE A 201 -9.55 5.01 3.63
CA PHE A 201 -10.73 4.60 2.86
C PHE A 201 -10.55 3.24 2.18
N GLN A 202 -9.37 2.97 1.61
CA GLN A 202 -9.03 1.66 1.05
C GLN A 202 -9.18 0.58 2.13
N PHE A 203 -8.62 0.81 3.32
CA PHE A 203 -8.72 -0.11 4.45
C PHE A 203 -10.16 -0.33 4.87
N ILE A 204 -10.95 0.72 5.08
CA ILE A 204 -12.36 0.61 5.51
C ILE A 204 -13.17 -0.22 4.50
N ILE A 205 -13.02 0.05 3.21
CA ILE A 205 -13.76 -0.68 2.16
C ILE A 205 -13.36 -2.15 2.14
N MET A 206 -12.06 -2.45 2.22
CA MET A 206 -11.57 -3.82 2.19
C MET A 206 -11.89 -4.60 3.46
N TYR A 207 -11.80 -3.95 4.63
CA TYR A 207 -12.21 -4.54 5.90
C TYR A 207 -13.71 -4.89 5.88
N ARG A 208 -14.57 -3.96 5.43
CA ARG A 208 -16.01 -4.22 5.28
C ARG A 208 -16.30 -5.38 4.33
N ALA A 209 -15.52 -5.54 3.27
CA ALA A 209 -15.70 -6.63 2.34
C ALA A 209 -15.23 -7.99 2.93
N VAL A 210 -14.20 -8.01 3.78
CA VAL A 210 -13.79 -9.23 4.51
C VAL A 210 -14.83 -9.65 5.55
N LEU A 211 -15.56 -8.70 6.15
CA LEU A 211 -16.64 -8.99 7.12
C LEU A 211 -17.77 -9.88 6.57
N THR A 212 -17.84 -10.06 5.25
CA THR A 212 -18.77 -11.04 4.62
C THR A 212 -18.34 -12.49 4.85
N PHE A 213 -17.06 -12.75 5.12
CA PHE A 213 -16.50 -14.10 5.27
C PHE A 213 -15.92 -14.36 6.66
N TYR A 214 -15.18 -13.38 7.21
CA TYR A 214 -14.49 -13.51 8.50
C TYR A 214 -14.66 -12.24 9.31
N ARG A 215 -14.54 -12.35 10.65
CA ARG A 215 -14.54 -11.19 11.56
C ARG A 215 -13.20 -11.10 12.28
N PRO A 216 -12.14 -10.60 11.60
CA PRO A 216 -10.80 -10.71 12.12
C PRO A 216 -10.64 -9.94 13.42
N ARG A 217 -10.18 -10.61 14.48
CA ARG A 217 -9.77 -10.01 15.75
C ARG A 217 -8.25 -9.88 15.80
N ILE A 218 -7.77 -8.82 16.44
CA ILE A 218 -6.35 -8.67 16.75
C ILE A 218 -6.02 -9.66 17.87
N ARG A 219 -4.97 -10.47 17.65
CA ARG A 219 -4.48 -11.47 18.62
C ARG A 219 -2.95 -11.39 18.68
N LEU A 220 -2.36 -12.03 19.69
CA LEU A 220 -0.90 -12.21 19.71
C LEU A 220 -0.51 -13.16 18.57
N PRO A 221 0.39 -12.76 17.65
CA PRO A 221 0.76 -13.59 16.51
C PRO A 221 1.53 -14.82 16.96
N GLN A 222 1.24 -15.96 16.34
CA GLN A 222 1.86 -17.25 16.63
C GLN A 222 2.52 -17.83 15.38
N LEU A 223 3.77 -18.28 15.50
CA LEU A 223 4.53 -18.91 14.41
C LEU A 223 4.20 -20.40 14.28
N ASN A 224 2.99 -20.70 13.81
CA ASN A 224 2.57 -22.08 13.53
C ASN A 224 3.06 -22.57 12.15
N GLU A 225 2.84 -23.86 11.84
CA GLU A 225 3.29 -24.46 10.58
C GLU A 225 2.72 -23.77 9.32
N ARG A 226 1.48 -23.27 9.39
CA ARG A 226 0.86 -22.52 8.27
C ARG A 226 1.58 -21.18 8.04
N MET A 227 1.95 -20.49 9.13
CA MET A 227 2.73 -19.26 9.06
C MET A 227 4.13 -19.51 8.49
N LYS A 228 4.79 -20.61 8.89
CA LYS A 228 6.09 -21.02 8.33
C LYS A 228 6.00 -21.31 6.83
N LYS A 229 4.93 -21.99 6.39
CA LYS A 229 4.65 -22.22 4.96
C LYS A 229 4.48 -20.90 4.20
N PHE A 230 3.71 -19.96 4.76
CA PHE A 230 3.58 -18.60 4.20
C PHE A 230 4.95 -17.92 4.05
N PHE A 231 5.77 -17.89 5.09
CA PHE A 231 7.10 -17.26 5.02
C PHE A 231 8.04 -17.90 4.00
N ARG A 232 7.98 -19.23 3.83
CA ARG A 232 8.78 -19.95 2.84
C ARG A 232 8.47 -19.51 1.41
N LEU A 233 7.23 -19.10 1.13
CA LEU A 233 6.82 -18.54 -0.17
C LEU A 233 7.05 -17.02 -0.23
N PHE A 234 6.80 -16.32 0.87
CA PHE A 234 6.83 -14.87 0.93
C PHE A 234 8.23 -14.28 0.86
N ILE A 235 9.21 -14.85 1.59
CA ILE A 235 10.58 -14.32 1.67
C ILE A 235 11.26 -14.28 0.28
N PRO A 236 11.28 -15.37 -0.51
CA PRO A 236 11.85 -15.32 -1.85
C PRO A 236 11.14 -14.31 -2.76
N GLY A 237 9.81 -14.22 -2.64
CA GLY A 237 9.00 -13.26 -3.39
C GLY A 237 9.35 -11.80 -3.09
N ILE A 238 9.56 -11.46 -1.81
CA ILE A 238 9.99 -10.12 -1.39
C ILE A 238 11.36 -9.79 -1.94
N ILE A 239 12.30 -10.74 -1.89
CA ILE A 239 13.66 -10.49 -2.39
C ILE A 239 13.59 -10.20 -3.90
N GLY A 240 12.84 -11.02 -4.66
CA GLY A 240 12.66 -10.82 -6.09
C GLY A 240 12.01 -9.48 -6.44
N SER A 241 10.91 -9.12 -5.78
CA SER A 241 10.21 -7.84 -6.05
C SER A 241 10.98 -6.63 -5.52
N GLY A 242 11.65 -6.77 -4.38
CA GLY A 242 12.44 -5.75 -3.71
C GLY A 242 13.65 -5.32 -4.53
N VAL A 243 14.38 -6.26 -5.14
CA VAL A 243 15.52 -5.95 -6.02
C VAL A 243 15.10 -5.04 -7.18
N ILE A 244 13.96 -5.33 -7.81
CA ILE A 244 13.42 -4.49 -8.90
C ILE A 244 13.14 -3.07 -8.41
N GLN A 245 12.50 -2.94 -7.25
CA GLN A 245 12.16 -1.63 -6.69
C GLN A 245 13.40 -0.84 -6.23
N LEU A 246 14.40 -1.52 -5.66
CA LEU A 246 15.67 -0.92 -5.29
C LEU A 246 16.41 -0.40 -6.53
N ASN A 247 16.42 -1.17 -7.63
CA ASN A 247 17.02 -0.74 -8.89
C ASN A 247 16.38 0.56 -9.41
N ILE A 248 15.06 0.68 -9.35
CA ILE A 248 14.35 1.92 -9.74
C ILE A 248 14.76 3.10 -8.85
N ILE A 249 14.87 2.90 -7.54
CA ILE A 249 15.29 3.96 -6.62
C ILE A 249 16.72 4.40 -6.93
N VAL A 250 17.66 3.45 -7.05
CA VAL A 250 19.07 3.74 -7.37
C VAL A 250 19.20 4.45 -8.71
N GLY A 251 18.53 3.96 -9.75
CA GLY A 251 18.55 4.60 -11.07
C GLY A 251 18.02 6.03 -11.03
N THR A 252 17.04 6.32 -10.16
CA THR A 252 16.54 7.68 -10.02
C THR A 252 17.48 8.59 -9.24
N ILE A 253 18.20 8.08 -8.23
CA ILE A 253 19.23 8.84 -7.49
C ILE A 253 20.38 9.25 -8.43
N ILE A 254 20.74 8.39 -9.37
CA ILE A 254 21.81 8.67 -10.36
C ILE A 254 21.35 9.70 -11.41
N ALA A 255 20.06 9.69 -11.77
CA ALA A 255 19.50 10.58 -12.80
C ALA A 255 19.19 12.00 -12.30
N SER A 256 19.16 12.23 -10.98
CA SER A 256 18.92 13.51 -10.31
C SER A 256 20.21 14.18 -9.88
#